data_AF-A0A6L5F1Q6-F1
#
_entry.id   AF-A0A6L5F1Q6-F1
#
_cell.length_a   1.000
_cell.length_b   1.000
_cell.length_c   1.000
_cell.angle_alpha   90.00
_cell.angle_beta   90.00
_cell.angle_gamma   90.00
#
_symmetry.space_group_name_H-M   'P 1'
#
loop_
_entity.id
_entity.type
_entity.pdbx_description
1 polymer ?
#
loop_
_entity_poly.entity_id
_entity_poly.type
_entity_poly.pdbx_seq_one_letter_code
_entity_poly.pdbx_strand_id
1 'polypeptide(L)'
;MNWLRKGAGASILADLAAGRLAATHDALDHHQRQRPADYLRQMLITGGVLAPRDEELARVERWLADLLAAIEDPEHRRLVRAFATWRVMRRLRRSAEARSTPRTYTAHARNKVKAAVDFLAWLAARDTALVDCRQADIDEWLTTGPGACQVRDFTAWAAERRHCEEFIVPGPQRR
;
A
#
# COMPACT_ATOMS: atom_id res chain seq x y z
N MET A 1 -14.21 9.59 -29.48
CA MET A 1 -13.83 10.75 -28.64
C MET A 1 -15.08 11.50 -28.14
N ASN A 2 -15.86 10.97 -27.18
CA ASN A 2 -17.10 11.64 -26.70
C ASN A 2 -17.06 12.06 -25.22
N TRP A 3 -15.97 11.76 -24.50
CA TRP A 3 -15.87 12.02 -23.05
C TRP A 3 -15.57 13.50 -22.71
N LEU A 4 -14.93 14.24 -23.62
CA LEU A 4 -14.60 15.68 -23.51
C LEU A 4 -15.77 16.62 -23.81
N ARG A 5 -16.79 16.18 -24.54
CA ARG A 5 -17.90 17.08 -24.96
C ARG A 5 -19.10 17.06 -24.04
N LYS A 6 -19.40 15.93 -23.39
CA LYS A 6 -20.62 15.78 -22.56
C LYS A 6 -20.44 14.90 -21.32
N GLY A 7 -19.21 14.46 -21.03
CA GLY A 7 -18.92 13.51 -19.95
C GLY A 7 -18.37 14.17 -18.68
N ALA A 8 -18.28 13.37 -17.61
CA ALA A 8 -17.72 13.78 -16.32
C ALA A 8 -16.30 14.39 -16.40
N GLY A 9 -15.53 14.08 -17.45
CA GLY A 9 -14.21 14.65 -17.68
C GLY A 9 -14.19 16.09 -18.18
N ALA A 10 -15.25 16.53 -18.87
CA ALA A 10 -15.39 17.91 -19.33
C ALA A 10 -15.52 18.88 -18.14
N SER A 11 -16.23 18.46 -17.08
CA SER A 11 -16.36 19.22 -15.83
C SER A 11 -14.99 19.42 -15.17
N ILE A 12 -14.20 18.36 -15.04
CA ILE A 12 -12.89 18.43 -14.39
C ILE A 12 -11.95 19.33 -15.20
N LEU A 13 -11.96 19.23 -16.53
CA LEU A 13 -11.17 20.11 -17.39
C LEU A 13 -11.61 21.57 -17.27
N ALA A 14 -12.91 21.84 -17.19
CA ALA A 14 -13.44 23.19 -16.99
C ALA A 14 -13.04 23.76 -15.63
N ASP A 15 -13.01 22.93 -14.58
CA ASP A 15 -12.54 23.34 -13.24
C ASP A 15 -11.04 23.64 -13.22
N LEU A 16 -10.23 22.85 -13.95
CA LEU A 16 -8.81 23.15 -14.16
C LEU A 16 -8.61 24.48 -14.92
N ALA A 17 -9.31 24.66 -16.04
CA ALA A 17 -9.19 25.85 -16.88
C ALA A 17 -9.64 27.13 -16.15
N ALA A 18 -10.60 27.00 -15.24
CA ALA A 18 -11.08 28.09 -14.40
C ALA A 18 -10.27 28.29 -13.11
N GLY A 19 -9.21 27.48 -12.88
CA GLY A 19 -8.38 27.56 -11.67
C GLY A 19 -9.06 27.09 -10.38
N ARG A 20 -10.25 26.45 -10.47
CA ARG A 20 -10.97 25.86 -9.33
C ARG A 20 -10.37 24.55 -8.86
N LEU A 21 -9.64 23.87 -9.75
CA LEU A 21 -8.87 22.67 -9.46
C LEU A 21 -7.42 22.94 -9.88
N ALA A 22 -6.46 22.58 -9.02
CA ALA A 22 -5.05 22.69 -9.38
C ALA A 22 -4.69 21.60 -10.41
N ALA A 23 -3.91 21.94 -11.43
CA ALA A 23 -3.37 20.98 -12.41
C ALA A 23 -2.19 20.21 -11.80
N THR A 24 -2.47 19.45 -10.75
CA THR A 24 -1.49 18.64 -10.02
C THR A 24 -1.96 17.20 -9.91
N HIS A 25 -1.00 16.30 -9.76
CA HIS A 25 -1.29 14.90 -9.49
C HIS A 25 -2.17 14.69 -8.26
N ASP A 26 -1.88 15.44 -7.19
CA ASP A 26 -2.56 15.35 -5.91
C ASP A 26 -4.03 15.79 -5.98
N ALA A 27 -4.32 16.90 -6.68
CA ALA A 27 -5.68 17.38 -6.87
C ALA A 27 -6.54 16.38 -7.67
N LEU A 28 -5.94 15.70 -8.66
CA LEU A 28 -6.61 14.65 -9.42
C LEU A 28 -6.77 13.36 -8.62
N ASP A 29 -5.85 13.05 -7.69
CA ASP A 29 -5.93 11.87 -6.83
C ASP A 29 -7.07 11.95 -5.81
N HIS A 30 -7.35 13.14 -5.28
CA HIS A 30 -8.43 13.38 -4.32
C HIS A 30 -9.78 13.68 -4.99
N HIS A 31 -9.85 13.67 -6.32
CA HIS A 31 -11.07 13.98 -7.03
C HIS A 31 -12.13 12.88 -6.82
N GLN A 32 -13.36 13.27 -6.50
CA GLN A 32 -14.48 12.34 -6.24
C GLN A 32 -14.73 11.37 -7.39
N ARG A 33 -14.50 11.84 -8.63
CA ARG A 33 -14.60 11.02 -9.85
C ARG A 33 -13.22 10.53 -10.29
N GLN A 34 -12.84 9.35 -9.82
CA GLN A 34 -11.52 8.75 -10.06
C GLN A 34 -11.26 8.40 -11.53
N ARG A 35 -12.17 7.66 -12.20
CA ARG A 35 -11.96 7.24 -13.61
C ARG A 35 -11.74 8.42 -14.58
N PRO A 36 -12.57 9.49 -14.56
CA PRO A 36 -12.34 10.64 -15.41
C PRO A 36 -11.09 11.44 -15.03
N ALA A 37 -10.75 11.53 -13.74
CA ALA A 37 -9.53 12.19 -13.28
C ALA A 37 -8.27 11.45 -13.74
N ASP A 38 -8.27 10.12 -13.68
CA ASP A 38 -7.18 9.27 -14.20
C ASP A 38 -6.96 9.49 -15.70
N TYR A 39 -8.04 9.51 -16.49
CA TYR A 39 -7.94 9.74 -17.93
C TYR A 39 -7.42 11.15 -18.24
N LEU A 40 -7.91 12.16 -17.53
CA LEU A 40 -7.44 13.54 -17.68
C LEU A 40 -5.96 13.66 -17.29
N ARG A 41 -5.52 12.98 -16.22
CA ARG A 41 -4.11 12.93 -15.83
C ARG A 41 -3.25 12.38 -16.95
N GLN A 42 -3.65 11.27 -17.58
CA GLN A 42 -2.92 10.71 -18.73
C GLN A 42 -2.80 11.72 -19.87
N MET A 43 -3.85 12.50 -20.14
CA MET A 43 -3.79 13.56 -21.14
C MET A 43 -2.85 14.71 -20.75
N LEU A 44 -2.88 15.15 -19.49
CA LEU A 44 -2.00 16.20 -18.99
C LEU A 44 -0.53 15.77 -18.99
N ILE A 45 -0.25 14.49 -18.70
CA ILE A 45 1.08 13.91 -18.85
C ILE A 45 1.50 13.89 -20.32
N THR A 46 0.63 13.40 -21.21
CA THR A 46 0.90 13.36 -22.67
C THR A 46 1.14 14.75 -23.25
N GLY A 47 0.40 15.76 -22.75
CA GLY A 47 0.56 17.17 -23.13
C GLY A 47 1.72 17.89 -22.44
N GLY A 48 2.51 17.22 -21.59
CA GLY A 48 3.67 17.81 -20.90
C GLY A 48 3.34 18.75 -19.74
N VAL A 49 2.07 18.87 -19.35
CA VAL A 49 1.64 19.70 -18.21
C VAL A 49 2.00 19.04 -16.87
N LEU A 50 1.92 17.71 -16.83
CA LEU A 50 2.31 16.92 -15.66
C LEU A 50 3.49 16.02 -16.00
N ALA A 51 4.43 15.86 -15.06
CA ALA A 51 5.50 14.88 -15.20
C ALA A 51 4.93 13.45 -15.16
N PRO A 52 5.45 12.50 -15.98
CA PRO A 52 5.10 11.10 -15.87
C PRO A 52 5.38 10.56 -14.47
N ARG A 53 4.48 9.74 -13.94
CA ARG A 53 4.66 9.02 -12.66
C ARG A 53 4.08 7.61 -12.76
N ASP A 54 4.51 6.73 -11.86
CA ASP A 54 3.89 5.41 -11.71
C ASP A 54 2.59 5.55 -10.89
N GLU A 55 1.45 5.44 -11.57
CA GLU A 55 0.12 5.57 -10.96
C GLU A 55 -0.20 4.43 -9.99
N GLU A 56 0.33 3.23 -10.23
CA GLU A 56 0.14 2.09 -9.33
C GLU A 56 0.92 2.29 -8.03
N LEU A 57 2.14 2.80 -8.13
CA LEU A 57 2.95 3.20 -6.97
C LEU A 57 2.24 4.29 -6.16
N ALA A 58 1.78 5.35 -6.82
CA ALA A 58 1.06 6.44 -6.15
C ALA A 58 -0.22 5.95 -5.44
N ARG A 59 -0.96 5.01 -6.05
CA ARG A 59 -2.12 4.37 -5.40
C ARG A 59 -1.73 3.54 -4.18
N VAL A 60 -0.59 2.85 -4.20
CA VAL A 60 -0.11 2.09 -3.04
C VAL A 60 0.34 3.03 -1.92
N GLU A 61 1.03 4.14 -2.24
CA GLU A 61 1.46 5.13 -1.26
C GLU A 61 0.27 5.76 -0.52
N ARG A 62 -0.78 6.16 -1.24
CA ARG A 62 -2.02 6.66 -0.62
C ARG A 62 -2.71 5.63 0.26
N TRP A 63 -2.91 4.42 -0.27
CA TRP A 63 -3.50 3.33 0.49
C TRP A 63 -2.72 3.03 1.79
N LEU A 64 -1.39 3.09 1.73
CA LEU A 64 -0.55 2.91 2.91
C LEU A 64 -0.73 4.05 3.92
N ALA A 65 -0.84 5.30 3.45
CA ALA A 65 -1.11 6.45 4.31
C ALA A 65 -2.45 6.29 5.04
N ASP A 66 -3.52 5.92 4.31
CA ASP A 66 -4.84 5.68 4.87
C ASP A 66 -4.83 4.54 5.90
N LEU A 67 -4.16 3.43 5.55
CA LEU A 67 -4.02 2.28 6.45
C LEU A 67 -3.29 2.67 7.75
N LEU A 68 -2.20 3.41 7.65
CA LEU A 68 -1.44 3.86 8.83
C LEU A 68 -2.23 4.84 9.69
N ALA A 69 -3.08 5.67 9.07
CA ALA A 69 -3.96 6.58 9.81
C ALA A 69 -5.04 5.82 10.59
N ALA A 70 -5.52 4.68 10.06
CA ALA A 70 -6.54 3.84 10.69
C ALA A 70 -6.03 2.98 11.87
N ILE A 71 -4.72 2.73 11.98
CA ILE A 71 -4.14 2.00 13.12
C ILE A 71 -4.15 2.93 14.33
N GLU A 72 -4.86 2.60 15.40
CA GLU A 72 -4.97 3.46 16.60
C GLU A 72 -3.67 3.44 17.44
N ASP A 73 -3.14 2.24 17.68
CA ASP A 73 -1.93 2.02 18.48
C ASP A 73 -0.68 2.69 17.82
N PRO A 74 -0.03 3.66 18.51
CA PRO A 74 1.15 4.34 17.99
C PRO A 74 2.36 3.44 17.73
N GLU A 75 2.56 2.41 18.53
CA GLU A 75 3.66 1.45 18.37
C GLU A 75 3.42 0.56 17.15
N HIS A 76 2.20 0.02 17.01
CA HIS A 76 1.82 -0.74 15.82
C HIS A 76 1.96 0.11 14.55
N ARG A 77 1.48 1.36 14.59
CA ARG A 77 1.61 2.30 13.48
C ARG A 77 3.08 2.54 13.12
N ARG A 78 3.96 2.66 14.12
CA ARG A 78 5.41 2.84 13.91
C ARG A 78 6.04 1.60 13.26
N LEU A 79 5.73 0.41 13.76
CA LEU A 79 6.26 -0.85 13.23
C LEU A 79 5.82 -1.09 11.79
N VAL A 80 4.51 -0.95 11.51
CA VAL A 80 3.96 -1.12 10.16
C VAL A 80 4.53 -0.08 9.20
N ARG A 81 4.65 1.18 9.63
CA ARG A 81 5.28 2.23 8.82
C ARG A 81 6.72 1.87 8.47
N ALA A 82 7.52 1.48 9.45
CA ALA A 82 8.91 1.12 9.22
C ALA A 82 9.02 -0.10 8.29
N PHE A 83 8.22 -1.14 8.50
CA PHE A 83 8.17 -2.30 7.61
C PHE A 83 7.81 -1.92 6.17
N ALA A 84 6.75 -1.14 6.00
CA ALA A 84 6.26 -0.71 4.69
C ALA A 84 7.27 0.17 3.95
N THR A 85 7.90 1.14 4.63
CA THR A 85 8.92 2.01 4.02
C THR A 85 10.15 1.21 3.57
N TRP A 86 10.65 0.31 4.41
CA TRP A 86 11.92 -0.36 4.14
C TRP A 86 11.82 -1.56 3.21
N ARG A 87 10.78 -2.38 3.36
CA ARG A 87 10.66 -3.65 2.62
C ARG A 87 9.77 -3.53 1.41
N VAL A 88 8.65 -2.82 1.54
CA VAL A 88 7.62 -2.73 0.52
C VAL A 88 7.98 -1.63 -0.47
N MET A 89 8.10 -0.39 -0.03
CA MET A 89 8.38 0.76 -0.91
C MET A 89 9.71 0.63 -1.67
N ARG A 90 10.77 0.12 -1.02
CA ARG A 90 12.06 -0.11 -1.70
C ARG A 90 11.98 -1.19 -2.79
N ARG A 91 11.12 -2.19 -2.65
CA ARG A 91 10.90 -3.19 -3.71
C ARG A 91 10.04 -2.62 -4.82
N LEU A 92 8.97 -1.88 -4.48
CA LEU A 92 8.08 -1.25 -5.46
C LEU A 92 8.83 -0.26 -6.35
N ARG A 93 9.67 0.61 -5.77
CA ARG A 93 10.47 1.59 -6.54
C ARG A 93 11.43 0.92 -7.51
N ARG A 94 12.16 -0.12 -7.06
CA ARG A 94 13.04 -0.90 -7.95
C ARG A 94 12.28 -1.63 -9.06
N SER A 95 11.09 -2.16 -8.77
CA SER A 95 10.26 -2.82 -9.77
C SER A 95 9.69 -1.83 -10.80
N ALA A 96 9.33 -0.62 -10.37
CA ALA A 96 8.89 0.46 -11.25
C ALA A 96 10.03 0.92 -12.19
N GLU A 97 11.25 1.10 -11.66
CA GLU A 97 12.45 1.40 -12.47
C GLU A 97 12.75 0.30 -13.50
N ALA A 98 12.54 -0.97 -13.13
CA ALA A 98 12.76 -2.12 -14.01
C ALA A 98 11.64 -2.37 -15.04
N ARG A 99 10.57 -1.54 -15.08
CA ARG A 99 9.40 -1.68 -15.97
C ARG A 99 8.75 -3.08 -15.95
N SER A 100 8.84 -3.78 -14.81
CA SER A 100 8.22 -5.09 -14.64
C SER A 100 6.70 -4.97 -14.47
N THR A 101 5.92 -5.97 -14.92
CA THR A 101 4.46 -5.95 -14.98
C THR A 101 3.81 -5.45 -13.68
N PRO A 102 3.10 -4.29 -13.69
CA PRO A 102 2.74 -3.57 -12.48
C PRO A 102 1.74 -4.23 -11.52
N ARG A 103 0.80 -5.03 -12.05
CA ARG A 103 -0.41 -5.40 -11.31
C ARG A 103 -0.18 -6.47 -10.24
N THR A 104 0.74 -7.41 -10.47
CA THR A 104 0.96 -8.54 -9.56
C THR A 104 1.84 -8.13 -8.38
N TYR A 105 2.81 -7.23 -8.60
CA TYR A 105 3.74 -6.84 -7.54
C TYR A 105 3.05 -5.97 -6.46
N THR A 106 2.12 -5.09 -6.84
CA THR A 106 1.43 -4.20 -5.89
C THR A 106 0.43 -4.95 -5.02
N ALA A 107 -0.28 -5.94 -5.57
CA ALA A 107 -1.18 -6.79 -4.82
C ALA A 107 -0.44 -7.59 -3.73
N HIS A 108 0.68 -8.20 -4.07
CA HIS A 108 1.52 -8.90 -3.09
C HIS A 108 2.06 -7.99 -2.00
N ALA A 109 2.48 -6.77 -2.35
CA ALA A 109 2.91 -5.77 -1.40
C ALA A 109 1.81 -5.39 -0.41
N ARG A 110 0.59 -5.12 -0.89
CA ARG A 110 -0.56 -4.80 -0.04
C ARG A 110 -0.89 -5.96 0.90
N ASN A 111 -0.89 -7.20 0.41
CA ASN A 111 -1.19 -8.37 1.23
C ASN A 111 -0.20 -8.56 2.38
N LYS A 112 1.09 -8.28 2.18
CA LYS A 112 2.10 -8.36 3.24
C LYS A 112 1.91 -7.32 4.32
N VAL A 113 1.59 -6.08 3.94
CA VAL A 113 1.31 -5.01 4.91
C VAL A 113 0.03 -5.31 5.68
N LYS A 114 -1.03 -5.78 5.00
CA LYS A 114 -2.26 -6.21 5.68
C LYS A 114 -2.00 -7.32 6.69
N ALA A 115 -1.29 -8.37 6.29
CA ALA A 115 -0.95 -9.47 7.19
C ALA A 115 -0.16 -9.01 8.43
N ALA A 116 0.72 -8.01 8.30
CA ALA A 116 1.41 -7.43 9.44
C ALA A 116 0.45 -6.67 10.38
N VAL A 117 -0.48 -5.89 9.83
CA VAL A 117 -1.50 -5.17 10.60
C VAL A 117 -2.42 -6.17 11.32
N ASP A 118 -2.91 -7.17 10.61
CA ASP A 118 -3.83 -8.18 11.16
C ASP A 118 -3.13 -8.99 12.27
N PHE A 119 -1.86 -9.33 12.10
CA PHE A 119 -1.07 -10.03 13.12
C PHE A 119 -0.85 -9.18 14.37
N LEU A 120 -0.48 -7.90 14.23
CA LEU A 120 -0.32 -7.00 15.37
C LEU A 120 -1.65 -6.79 16.11
N ALA A 121 -2.76 -6.65 15.37
CA ALA A 121 -4.09 -6.58 15.97
C ALA A 121 -4.46 -7.86 16.72
N TRP A 122 -4.10 -9.04 16.18
CA TRP A 122 -4.31 -10.33 16.82
C TRP A 122 -3.50 -10.48 18.12
N LEU A 123 -2.25 -10.01 18.13
CA LEU A 123 -1.41 -9.98 19.33
C LEU A 123 -1.98 -9.05 20.40
N ALA A 124 -2.38 -7.83 20.02
CA ALA A 124 -2.98 -6.89 20.98
C ALA A 124 -4.30 -7.40 21.56
N ALA A 125 -5.12 -8.12 20.78
CA ALA A 125 -6.34 -8.74 21.30
C ALA A 125 -6.08 -9.81 22.39
N ARG A 126 -4.83 -10.24 22.56
CA ARG A 126 -4.37 -11.23 23.54
C ARG A 126 -3.47 -10.62 24.62
N ASP A 127 -3.33 -9.30 24.64
CA ASP A 127 -2.41 -8.56 25.53
C ASP A 127 -0.95 -9.04 25.40
N THR A 128 -0.56 -9.57 24.24
CA THR A 128 0.82 -10.01 23.96
C THR A 128 1.55 -8.93 23.17
N ALA A 129 2.66 -8.42 23.69
CA ALA A 129 3.53 -7.52 22.93
C ALA A 129 4.33 -8.30 21.88
N LEU A 130 4.72 -7.63 20.79
CA LEU A 130 5.54 -8.26 19.73
C LEU A 130 6.88 -8.82 20.28
N VAL A 131 7.45 -8.15 21.28
CA VAL A 131 8.70 -8.59 21.93
C VAL A 131 8.53 -9.87 22.76
N ASP A 132 7.33 -10.09 23.30
CA ASP A 132 6.99 -11.26 24.13
C ASP A 132 6.40 -12.41 23.30
N CYS A 133 6.17 -12.19 22.01
CA CYS A 133 5.68 -13.19 21.08
C CYS A 133 6.62 -14.40 21.05
N ARG A 134 6.05 -15.60 21.08
CA ARG A 134 6.81 -16.86 20.99
C ARG A 134 6.48 -17.61 19.71
N GLN A 135 7.27 -18.64 19.42
CA GLN A 135 6.98 -19.54 18.29
C GLN A 135 5.57 -20.15 18.38
N ALA A 136 5.08 -20.44 19.60
CA ALA A 136 3.73 -20.97 19.81
C ALA A 136 2.64 -19.99 19.33
N ASP A 137 2.83 -18.68 19.53
CA ASP A 137 1.88 -17.66 19.05
C ASP A 137 1.90 -17.55 17.52
N ILE A 138 3.06 -17.73 16.90
CA ILE A 138 3.20 -17.80 15.44
C ILE A 138 2.50 -19.04 14.89
N ASP A 139 2.69 -20.19 15.52
CA ASP A 139 2.05 -21.44 15.12
C ASP A 139 0.52 -21.33 15.24
N GLU A 140 0.02 -20.71 16.32
CA GLU A 140 -1.40 -20.42 16.50
C GLU A 140 -1.93 -19.44 15.44
N TRP A 141 -1.20 -18.35 15.17
CA TRP A 141 -1.54 -17.41 14.10
C TRP A 141 -1.66 -18.10 12.73
N LEU A 142 -0.77 -19.05 12.42
CA LEU A 142 -0.80 -19.77 11.15
C LEU A 142 -2.05 -20.64 10.96
N THR A 143 -2.78 -20.96 12.02
CA THR A 143 -4.06 -21.67 11.95
C THR A 143 -5.24 -20.77 11.57
N THR A 144 -5.09 -19.43 11.65
CA THR A 144 -6.18 -18.48 11.43
C THR A 144 -6.65 -18.40 9.97
N GLY A 145 -5.82 -18.83 9.01
CA GLY A 145 -6.25 -18.95 7.63
C GLY A 145 -5.11 -19.02 6.60
N PRO A 146 -5.45 -19.24 5.32
CA PRO A 146 -4.47 -19.45 4.25
C PRO A 146 -3.57 -18.22 3.98
N GLY A 147 -4.02 -17.02 4.39
CA GLY A 147 -3.26 -15.77 4.29
C GLY A 147 -2.24 -15.54 5.40
N ALA A 148 -2.29 -16.30 6.50
CA ALA A 148 -1.47 -16.08 7.69
C ALA A 148 0.04 -16.18 7.40
N CYS A 149 0.44 -17.05 6.46
CA CYS A 149 1.83 -17.21 6.01
C CYS A 149 2.47 -15.93 5.43
N GLN A 150 1.65 -14.94 5.03
CA GLN A 150 2.16 -13.67 4.51
C GLN A 150 2.83 -12.81 5.60
N VAL A 151 2.61 -13.12 6.89
CA VAL A 151 3.27 -12.46 8.03
C VAL A 151 4.78 -12.71 8.06
N ARG A 152 5.25 -13.79 7.41
CA ARG A 152 6.67 -14.19 7.40
C ARG A 152 7.63 -13.05 7.06
N ASP A 153 7.27 -12.24 6.06
CA ASP A 153 8.12 -11.13 5.64
C ASP A 153 8.22 -10.04 6.72
N PHE A 154 7.16 -9.85 7.51
CA PHE A 154 7.13 -8.93 8.63
C PHE A 154 7.91 -9.48 9.83
N THR A 155 7.69 -10.73 10.22
CA THR A 155 8.41 -11.34 11.37
C THR A 155 9.91 -11.44 11.11
N ALA A 156 10.33 -11.83 9.91
CA ALA A 156 11.74 -11.84 9.53
C ALA A 156 12.36 -10.43 9.60
N TRP A 157 11.64 -9.41 9.11
CA TRP A 157 12.09 -8.02 9.20
C TRP A 157 12.15 -7.50 10.65
N ALA A 158 11.20 -7.91 11.49
CA ALA A 158 11.15 -7.54 12.90
C ALA A 158 12.33 -8.17 13.68
N ALA A 159 12.63 -9.45 13.41
CA ALA A 159 13.80 -10.13 13.95
C ALA A 159 15.12 -9.49 13.48
N GLU A 160 15.26 -9.19 12.18
CA GLU A 160 16.42 -8.46 11.61
C GLU A 160 16.67 -7.11 12.33
N ARG A 161 15.61 -6.45 12.82
CA ARG A 161 15.67 -5.17 13.54
C ARG A 161 15.66 -5.31 15.08
N ARG A 162 15.68 -6.54 15.60
CA ARG A 162 15.61 -6.84 17.05
C ARG A 162 14.36 -6.30 17.74
N HIS A 163 13.22 -6.35 17.03
CA HIS A 163 11.90 -6.09 17.62
C HIS A 163 11.27 -7.35 18.24
N CYS A 164 11.72 -8.54 17.83
CA CYS A 164 11.31 -9.83 18.36
C CYS A 164 12.43 -10.86 18.14
N GLU A 165 12.25 -12.07 18.68
CA GLU A 165 13.09 -13.23 18.34
C GLU A 165 12.86 -13.69 16.89
N GLU A 166 13.78 -14.49 16.37
CA GLU A 166 13.65 -15.09 15.04
C GLU A 166 12.67 -16.27 15.08
N PHE A 167 11.60 -16.20 14.28
CA PHE A 167 10.57 -17.24 14.21
C PHE A 167 10.63 -18.03 12.91
N ILE A 168 10.31 -19.32 12.99
CA ILE A 168 10.17 -20.20 11.84
C ILE A 168 8.76 -20.04 11.30
N VAL A 169 8.62 -19.39 10.13
CA VAL A 169 7.34 -19.30 9.42
C VAL A 169 7.47 -20.02 8.07
N PRO A 170 6.70 -21.09 7.82
CA PRO A 170 6.74 -21.81 6.56
C PRO A 170 6.33 -20.91 5.39
N GLY A 171 6.95 -21.12 4.23
CA GLY A 171 6.61 -20.36 3.03
C GLY A 171 5.18 -20.60 2.56
N PRO A 172 4.61 -19.68 1.75
CA PRO A 172 3.28 -19.86 1.19
C PRO A 172 3.24 -21.19 0.42
N GLN A 173 2.39 -22.11 0.87
CA GLN A 173 2.12 -23.34 0.14
C GLN A 173 1.49 -22.95 -1.21
N ARG A 174 2.24 -23.13 -2.30
CA ARG A 174 1.69 -23.00 -3.65
C ARG A 174 0.70 -24.16 -3.82
N ARG A 175 -0.59 -23.84 -3.81
CA ARG A 175 -1.62 -24.68 -4.41
C ARG A 175 -1.67 -24.46 -5.91
#